data_AF-A0A2G9R4Z7-F1
#
_entry.id   AF-A0A2G9R4Z7-F1
#
_cell.length_a   1.000
_cell.length_b   1.000
_cell.length_c   1.000
_cell.angle_alpha   90.00
_cell.angle_beta   90.00
_cell.angle_gamma   90.00
#
_symmetry.space_group_name_H-M   'P 1'
#
loop_
_entity.id
_entity.type
_entity.pdbx_description
1 polymer ?
#
loop_
_entity_poly.entity_id
_entity_poly.type
_entity_poly.pdbx_seq_one_letter_code
_entity_poly.pdbx_strand_id
1 'polypeptide(L)'
;MSRSGDLTISQALVGEQIGSYFGSEVCPVDVNRDGVTDVLLVAAPMFLGHHHKEAGRVYIYRVGQVLLTLNGTLHADRKLQDSRFGYSMASAPDLNHDGFNDVVVGAPLEDNHRGAVYIYHGRGNTILPSYKQRIDSASFHHGLTYFGRSVSALMDLDGDSLVDLTVGSQGAVVVLRSQSIVRVNATLQVTPSSINMLQKNCERKGKESVCLNITVCFSVSSKLPEKSDIRFGQYRHIYSCNENLQLYR
;
A
#
# COMPACT_ATOMS: atom_id res chain seq x y z
N MET A 1 34.86 3.88 -4.79
CA MET A 1 35.35 5.26 -4.56
C MET A 1 36.80 5.35 -4.99
N SER A 2 37.12 6.28 -5.90
CA SER A 2 38.51 6.67 -6.18
C SER A 2 39.16 7.17 -4.88
N ARG A 3 40.40 6.76 -4.60
CA ARG A 3 41.16 7.20 -3.42
C ARG A 3 41.48 8.72 -3.43
N SER A 4 41.10 9.46 -4.47
CA SER A 4 41.32 10.90 -4.59
C SER A 4 40.20 11.77 -4.00
N GLY A 5 39.04 11.20 -3.62
CA GLY A 5 37.92 11.98 -3.08
C GLY A 5 37.22 12.90 -4.10
N ASP A 6 37.62 12.85 -5.38
CA ASP A 6 37.01 13.66 -6.43
C ASP A 6 35.59 13.18 -6.72
N LEU A 7 34.63 14.13 -6.64
CA LEU A 7 33.26 13.92 -7.05
C LEU A 7 33.16 14.06 -8.58
N THR A 8 32.77 12.98 -9.25
CA THR A 8 32.46 13.00 -10.68
C THR A 8 30.96 12.86 -10.90
N ILE A 9 30.43 13.62 -11.86
CA ILE A 9 29.03 13.49 -12.26
C ILE A 9 28.90 12.21 -13.09
N SER A 10 28.23 11.19 -12.56
CA SER A 10 27.96 9.94 -13.28
C SER A 10 26.84 10.08 -14.30
N GLN A 11 25.81 10.88 -13.98
CA GLN A 11 24.64 11.12 -14.83
C GLN A 11 23.93 12.41 -14.42
N ALA A 12 23.34 13.10 -15.39
CA ALA A 12 22.40 14.20 -15.18
C ALA A 12 21.06 13.86 -15.84
N LEU A 13 19.96 14.01 -15.11
CA LEU A 13 18.60 13.80 -15.60
C LEU A 13 17.93 15.16 -15.80
N VAL A 14 17.23 15.32 -16.93
CA VAL A 14 16.52 16.55 -17.28
C VAL A 14 15.03 16.24 -17.36
N GLY A 15 14.21 17.06 -16.68
CA GLY A 15 12.75 16.94 -16.70
C GLY A 15 12.16 17.25 -18.08
N GLU A 16 11.02 16.65 -18.39
CA GLU A 16 10.40 16.75 -19.71
C GLU A 16 9.67 18.07 -19.99
N GLN A 17 9.32 18.83 -18.93
CA GLN A 17 8.50 20.04 -19.04
C GLN A 17 9.13 21.19 -18.24
N ILE A 18 9.29 22.35 -18.90
CA ILE A 18 9.78 23.58 -18.28
C ILE A 18 8.80 24.03 -17.19
N GLY A 19 9.33 24.48 -16.05
CA GLY A 19 8.50 24.94 -14.93
C GLY A 19 7.86 23.83 -14.10
N SER A 20 8.03 22.56 -14.48
CA SER A 20 7.46 21.42 -13.75
C SER A 20 8.07 21.18 -12.36
N TYR A 21 9.18 21.88 -12.07
CA TYR A 21 9.94 21.76 -10.83
C TYR A 21 10.52 20.34 -10.64
N PHE A 22 10.88 19.69 -11.74
CA PHE A 22 11.51 18.36 -11.75
C PHE A 22 12.77 18.33 -10.87
N GLY A 23 12.84 17.36 -9.96
CA GLY A 23 13.94 17.20 -9.02
C GLY A 23 13.76 17.98 -7.70
N SER A 24 12.59 18.59 -7.47
CA SER A 24 12.33 19.32 -6.21
C SER A 24 12.28 18.42 -4.99
N GLU A 25 11.88 17.16 -5.18
CA GLU A 25 11.86 16.11 -4.17
C GLU A 25 12.43 14.84 -4.81
N VAL A 26 13.31 14.16 -4.07
CA VAL A 26 13.90 12.89 -4.47
C VAL A 26 13.78 11.89 -3.34
N CYS A 27 13.43 10.65 -3.65
CA CYS A 27 13.22 9.61 -2.65
C CYS A 27 13.88 8.29 -3.11
N PRO A 28 15.07 7.95 -2.58
CA PRO A 28 15.67 6.65 -2.80
C PRO A 28 14.92 5.58 -2.00
N VAL A 29 14.68 4.44 -2.63
CA VAL A 29 13.97 3.31 -2.04
C VAL A 29 14.74 2.02 -2.31
N ASP A 30 15.22 1.38 -1.25
CA ASP A 30 15.56 -0.04 -1.24
C ASP A 30 14.24 -0.81 -1.11
N VAL A 31 13.75 -1.37 -2.21
CA VAL A 31 12.41 -1.97 -2.27
C VAL A 31 12.46 -3.39 -1.73
N ASN A 32 13.48 -4.16 -2.08
CA ASN A 32 13.60 -5.57 -1.73
C ASN A 32 14.31 -5.84 -0.38
N ARG A 33 14.80 -4.78 0.29
CA ARG A 33 15.47 -4.81 1.60
C ARG A 33 16.83 -5.51 1.59
N ASP A 34 17.54 -5.47 0.46
CA ASP A 34 18.88 -6.04 0.35
C ASP A 34 19.99 -5.07 0.82
N GLY A 35 19.62 -3.87 1.28
CA GLY A 35 20.53 -2.82 1.70
C GLY A 35 21.02 -1.93 0.57
N VAL A 36 20.56 -2.15 -0.67
CA VAL A 36 20.90 -1.38 -1.87
C VAL A 36 19.66 -0.68 -2.38
N THR A 37 19.79 0.59 -2.77
CA THR A 37 18.68 1.33 -3.39
C THR A 37 18.33 0.73 -4.75
N ASP A 38 17.10 0.23 -4.90
CA ASP A 38 16.56 -0.32 -6.16
C ASP A 38 16.00 0.78 -7.07
N VAL A 39 15.32 1.75 -6.47
CA VAL A 39 14.55 2.79 -7.16
C VAL A 39 14.90 4.16 -6.62
N LEU A 40 15.02 5.14 -7.52
CA LEU A 40 14.99 6.55 -7.19
C LEU A 40 13.68 7.14 -7.73
N LEU A 41 12.87 7.68 -6.83
CA LEU A 41 11.73 8.50 -7.22
C LEU A 41 12.16 9.95 -7.35
N VAL A 42 11.69 10.61 -8.40
CA VAL A 42 11.96 12.03 -8.65
C VAL A 42 10.63 12.73 -8.90
N ALA A 43 10.33 13.78 -8.16
CA ALA A 43 9.08 14.52 -8.33
C ALA A 43 9.22 15.74 -9.24
N ALA A 44 8.11 16.09 -9.86
CA ALA A 44 7.87 17.34 -10.59
C ALA A 44 6.46 17.84 -10.20
N PRO A 45 6.29 18.41 -9.00
CA PRO A 45 4.97 18.74 -8.46
C PRO A 45 4.25 19.84 -9.22
N MET A 46 4.95 20.68 -9.99
CA MET A 46 4.34 21.71 -10.84
C MET A 46 4.09 21.23 -12.28
N PHE A 47 4.25 19.93 -12.56
CA PHE A 47 3.96 19.37 -13.86
C PHE A 47 2.50 19.62 -14.27
N LEU A 48 2.33 20.24 -15.43
CA LEU A 48 1.02 20.54 -16.00
C LEU A 48 0.44 19.30 -16.68
N GLY A 49 -0.68 18.82 -16.14
CA GLY A 49 -1.46 17.72 -16.67
C GLY A 49 -2.48 18.16 -17.73
N HIS A 50 -3.57 17.40 -17.85
CA HIS A 50 -4.67 17.76 -18.73
C HIS A 50 -5.28 19.11 -18.32
N HIS A 51 -5.75 19.88 -19.31
CA HIS A 51 -6.33 21.22 -19.12
C HIS A 51 -5.38 22.27 -18.49
N HIS A 52 -4.06 22.09 -18.61
CA HIS A 52 -3.04 23.05 -18.12
C HIS A 52 -3.10 23.32 -16.61
N LYS A 53 -3.50 22.31 -15.83
CA LYS A 53 -3.54 22.38 -14.37
C LYS A 53 -2.33 21.69 -13.75
N GLU A 54 -1.89 22.19 -12.58
CA GLU A 54 -0.73 21.66 -11.85
C GLU A 54 -1.08 20.30 -11.21
N ALA A 55 -1.08 19.23 -12.00
CA ALA A 55 -1.37 17.88 -11.53
C ALA A 55 -0.20 17.30 -10.73
N GLY A 56 1.03 17.67 -11.10
CA GLY A 56 2.23 17.05 -10.57
C GLY A 56 2.50 15.66 -11.15
N ARG A 57 3.75 15.22 -11.06
CA ARG A 57 4.21 13.92 -11.60
C ARG A 57 5.35 13.39 -10.74
N VAL A 58 5.38 12.07 -10.54
CA VAL A 58 6.51 11.38 -9.89
C VAL A 58 7.03 10.31 -10.84
N TYR A 59 8.31 10.40 -11.17
CA TYR A 59 9.01 9.49 -12.07
C TYR A 59 9.68 8.38 -11.26
N ILE A 60 9.65 7.17 -11.80
CA ILE A 60 10.28 6.00 -11.23
C ILE A 60 11.56 5.74 -12.03
N TYR A 61 12.73 5.90 -11.41
CA TYR A 61 13.99 5.49 -12.01
C TYR A 61 14.48 4.21 -11.36
N ARG A 62 14.78 3.19 -12.16
CA ARG A 62 15.50 2.01 -11.68
C ARG A 62 16.97 2.35 -11.55
N VAL A 63 17.56 2.02 -10.41
CA VAL A 63 18.99 2.14 -10.16
C VAL A 63 19.69 0.94 -10.78
N GLY A 64 20.43 1.16 -11.87
CA GLY A 64 21.32 0.17 -12.45
C GLY A 64 22.71 0.20 -11.81
N GLN A 65 23.60 -0.69 -12.26
CA GLN A 65 25.00 -0.75 -11.79
C GLN A 65 25.78 0.56 -12.03
N VAL A 66 25.38 1.37 -13.02
CA VAL A 66 26.09 2.60 -13.41
C VAL A 66 25.14 3.78 -13.66
N LEU A 67 23.94 3.52 -14.19
CA LEU A 67 23.01 4.57 -14.64
C LEU A 67 21.58 4.33 -14.14
N LEU A 68 20.87 5.44 -13.94
CA LEU A 68 19.44 5.51 -13.69
C LEU A 68 18.68 5.35 -15.02
N THR A 69 17.71 4.43 -15.04
CA THR A 69 16.85 4.19 -16.21
C THR A 69 15.39 4.48 -15.87
N LEU A 70 14.70 5.26 -16.71
CA LEU A 70 13.29 5.60 -16.50
C LEU A 70 12.43 4.34 -16.65
N ASN A 71 11.66 4.02 -15.61
CA ASN A 71 10.79 2.85 -15.51
C ASN A 71 9.30 3.24 -15.35
N GLY A 72 8.93 4.44 -15.80
CA GLY A 72 7.55 4.95 -15.78
C GLY A 72 7.30 6.00 -14.70
N THR A 73 6.03 6.18 -14.32
CA THR A 73 5.57 7.20 -13.38
C THR A 73 4.55 6.63 -12.41
N LEU A 74 4.45 7.18 -11.21
CA LEU A 74 3.35 6.87 -10.30
C LEU A 74 2.04 7.50 -10.82
N HIS A 75 0.96 6.75 -10.71
CA HIS A 75 -0.39 7.18 -11.07
C HIS A 75 -1.11 7.67 -9.82
N ALA A 76 -1.53 8.94 -9.84
CA ALA A 76 -2.43 9.48 -8.84
C ALA A 76 -3.90 9.41 -9.35
N ASP A 77 -4.87 9.83 -8.53
CA ASP A 77 -6.30 9.68 -8.87
C ASP A 77 -6.70 10.46 -10.15
N ARG A 78 -7.76 10.05 -10.86
CA ARG A 78 -8.14 10.66 -12.14
C ARG A 78 -8.80 12.03 -12.02
N LYS A 79 -9.13 12.47 -10.81
CA LYS A 79 -9.78 13.76 -10.53
C LYS A 79 -8.82 14.92 -10.24
N LEU A 80 -7.52 14.73 -10.43
CA LEU A 80 -6.50 15.72 -10.09
C LEU A 80 -6.64 16.98 -10.91
N GLN A 81 -7.09 18.04 -10.26
CA GLN A 81 -6.95 19.40 -10.71
C GLN A 81 -6.13 20.11 -9.64
N ASP A 82 -5.01 20.70 -10.05
CA ASP A 82 -4.18 21.55 -9.19
C ASP A 82 -3.75 20.87 -7.89
N SER A 83 -3.33 19.60 -7.93
CA SER A 83 -3.05 18.78 -6.74
C SER A 83 -1.61 18.85 -6.23
N ARG A 84 -0.66 19.23 -7.10
CA ARG A 84 0.79 19.16 -6.85
C ARG A 84 1.24 17.79 -6.35
N PHE A 85 0.81 16.72 -7.01
CA PHE A 85 1.23 15.37 -6.66
C PHE A 85 2.75 15.23 -6.75
N GLY A 86 3.36 14.63 -5.72
CA GLY A 86 4.82 14.57 -5.57
C GLY A 86 5.43 15.73 -4.80
N TYR A 87 4.61 16.57 -4.15
CA TYR A 87 5.12 17.70 -3.36
C TYR A 87 6.00 17.25 -2.18
N SER A 88 5.66 16.12 -1.58
CA SER A 88 6.47 15.46 -0.54
C SER A 88 6.47 13.95 -0.78
N MET A 89 7.58 13.29 -0.44
CA MET A 89 7.69 11.84 -0.56
C MET A 89 8.45 11.24 0.62
N ALA A 90 8.05 10.05 1.04
CA ALA A 90 8.81 9.26 2.01
C ALA A 90 8.83 7.79 1.60
N SER A 91 10.00 7.16 1.70
CA SER A 91 10.07 5.71 1.76
C SER A 91 9.49 5.27 3.09
N ALA A 92 8.62 4.27 3.03
CA ALA A 92 8.04 3.62 4.19
C ALA A 92 8.56 2.17 4.25
N PRO A 93 8.93 1.65 5.42
CA PRO A 93 9.03 0.22 5.62
C PRO A 93 7.70 -0.44 5.21
N ASP A 94 7.79 -1.65 4.65
CA ASP A 94 6.69 -2.58 4.34
C ASP A 94 5.45 -2.41 5.23
N LEU A 95 4.48 -1.62 4.74
CA LEU A 95 3.27 -1.27 5.48
C LEU A 95 2.25 -2.40 5.41
N ASN A 96 2.35 -3.27 4.38
CA ASN A 96 1.42 -4.37 4.16
C ASN A 96 1.96 -5.75 4.56
N HIS A 97 3.16 -5.78 5.15
CA HIS A 97 3.93 -6.96 5.51
C HIS A 97 4.07 -7.98 4.37
N ASP A 98 4.25 -7.55 3.12
CA ASP A 98 4.49 -8.43 1.97
C ASP A 98 5.97 -8.73 1.69
N GLY A 99 6.87 -8.05 2.38
CA GLY A 99 8.32 -8.19 2.28
C GLY A 99 9.02 -7.05 1.54
N PHE A 100 8.28 -6.09 0.97
CA PHE A 100 8.84 -5.00 0.19
C PHE A 100 8.59 -3.65 0.85
N ASN A 101 9.57 -2.72 0.75
CA ASN A 101 9.35 -1.36 1.22
C ASN A 101 8.39 -0.61 0.29
N ASP A 102 7.61 0.27 0.90
CA ASP A 102 6.54 1.03 0.30
C ASP A 102 6.92 2.52 0.19
N VAL A 103 6.02 3.31 -0.40
CA VAL A 103 6.21 4.75 -0.58
C VAL A 103 4.93 5.50 -0.26
N VAL A 104 5.09 6.65 0.40
CA VAL A 104 4.04 7.63 0.62
C VAL A 104 4.33 8.88 -0.20
N VAL A 105 3.32 9.39 -0.90
CA VAL A 105 3.42 10.60 -1.73
C VAL A 105 2.32 11.60 -1.36
N GLY A 106 2.71 12.84 -1.11
CA GLY A 106 1.81 13.94 -0.80
C GLY A 106 1.29 14.71 -2.02
N ALA A 107 0.04 15.14 -1.94
CA ALA A 107 -0.64 16.01 -2.89
C ALA A 107 -1.43 17.10 -2.14
N PRO A 108 -0.75 18.10 -1.53
CA PRO A 108 -1.36 19.02 -0.58
C PRO A 108 -2.42 19.94 -1.18
N LEU A 109 -2.44 20.14 -2.49
CA LEU A 109 -3.40 21.06 -3.12
C LEU A 109 -4.67 20.35 -3.63
N GLU A 110 -4.71 19.02 -3.55
CA GLU A 110 -5.86 18.23 -3.97
C GLU A 110 -7.13 18.58 -3.15
N ASP A 111 -8.30 18.24 -3.68
CA ASP A 111 -9.59 18.42 -3.02
C ASP A 111 -9.86 19.87 -2.58
N ASN A 112 -9.51 20.84 -3.43
CA ASN A 112 -9.58 22.28 -3.15
C ASN A 112 -8.71 22.69 -1.96
N HIS A 113 -7.40 22.39 -2.01
CA HIS A 113 -6.42 22.72 -0.96
C HIS A 113 -6.66 22.01 0.38
N ARG A 114 -7.51 20.99 0.41
CA ARG A 114 -7.64 20.10 1.57
C ARG A 114 -6.44 19.18 1.68
N GLY A 115 -6.01 18.64 0.55
CA GLY A 115 -4.85 17.80 0.42
C GLY A 115 -5.12 16.32 0.69
N ALA A 116 -4.23 15.48 0.14
CA ALA A 116 -4.27 14.03 0.27
C ALA A 116 -2.86 13.45 0.32
N VAL A 117 -2.76 12.21 0.81
CA VAL A 117 -1.57 11.36 0.65
C VAL A 117 -1.94 10.05 -0.01
N TYR A 118 -0.97 9.48 -0.73
CA TYR A 118 -1.10 8.25 -1.49
C TYR A 118 -0.07 7.24 -1.01
N ILE A 119 -0.49 5.99 -0.84
CA ILE A 119 0.38 4.87 -0.47
C ILE A 119 0.55 3.96 -1.69
N TYR A 120 1.80 3.69 -2.06
CA TYR A 120 2.19 2.81 -3.15
C TYR A 120 2.98 1.63 -2.60
N HIS A 121 2.64 0.42 -3.04
CA HIS A 121 3.36 -0.77 -2.61
C HIS A 121 4.58 -1.08 -3.46
N GLY A 122 5.62 -1.58 -2.80
CA GLY A 122 6.76 -2.21 -3.45
C GLY A 122 6.41 -3.59 -4.03
N ARG A 123 7.18 -4.04 -5.03
CA ARG A 123 7.15 -5.43 -5.49
C ARG A 123 8.44 -5.79 -6.23
N GLY A 124 9.15 -6.80 -5.74
CA GLY A 124 10.47 -7.14 -6.29
C GLY A 124 11.40 -5.95 -6.14
N ASN A 125 11.97 -5.47 -7.25
CA ASN A 125 12.91 -4.34 -7.26
C ASN A 125 12.27 -3.09 -7.90
N THR A 126 10.98 -2.83 -7.65
CA THR A 126 10.29 -1.64 -8.17
C THR A 126 9.07 -1.25 -7.33
N ILE A 127 8.62 0.00 -7.46
CA ILE A 127 7.33 0.46 -6.93
C ILE A 127 6.22 0.20 -7.96
N LEU A 128 5.05 -0.24 -7.50
CA LEU A 128 3.87 -0.42 -8.34
C LEU A 128 3.29 0.96 -8.73
N PRO A 129 2.99 1.22 -10.02
CA PRO A 129 2.51 2.54 -10.44
C PRO A 129 1.16 2.95 -9.86
N SER A 130 0.28 2.02 -9.52
CA SER A 130 -1.05 2.32 -8.99
C SER A 130 -1.03 2.38 -7.47
N TYR A 131 -1.57 3.45 -6.90
CA TYR A 131 -1.74 3.57 -5.46
C TYR A 131 -2.67 2.49 -4.92
N LYS A 132 -2.47 2.13 -3.66
CA LYS A 132 -3.22 1.10 -2.94
C LYS A 132 -4.16 1.69 -1.93
N GLN A 133 -3.80 2.83 -1.38
CA GLN A 133 -4.64 3.62 -0.51
C GLN A 133 -4.43 5.10 -0.81
N ARG A 134 -5.53 5.85 -0.77
CA ARG A 134 -5.54 7.31 -0.79
C ARG A 134 -6.21 7.75 0.50
N ILE A 135 -5.57 8.68 1.21
CA ILE A 135 -6.07 9.22 2.47
C ILE A 135 -6.23 10.72 2.27
N ASP A 136 -7.47 11.18 2.27
CA ASP A 136 -7.79 12.60 2.16
C ASP A 136 -8.01 13.26 3.51
N SER A 137 -7.93 14.59 3.49
CA SER A 137 -8.17 15.41 4.66
C SER A 137 -9.63 15.34 5.17
N ALA A 138 -10.60 14.97 4.33
CA ALA A 138 -12.01 14.86 4.71
C ALA A 138 -12.28 13.67 5.64
N SER A 139 -11.36 12.71 5.69
CA SER A 139 -11.36 11.61 6.65
C SER A 139 -11.14 12.07 8.10
N PHE A 140 -10.79 13.34 8.34
CA PHE A 140 -10.55 13.90 9.66
C PHE A 140 -11.59 14.97 10.04
N HIS A 141 -11.98 15.01 11.31
CA HIS A 141 -13.02 15.92 11.81
C HIS A 141 -12.65 17.42 11.80
N HIS A 142 -11.38 17.77 11.56
CA HIS A 142 -10.84 19.11 11.83
C HIS A 142 -10.64 20.02 10.59
N GLY A 143 -11.19 19.67 9.42
CA GLY A 143 -11.13 20.57 8.26
C GLY A 143 -9.70 20.94 7.87
N LEU A 144 -8.83 19.93 7.76
CA LEU A 144 -7.42 20.13 7.46
C LEU A 144 -7.24 20.72 6.06
N THR A 145 -6.28 21.64 5.95
CA THR A 145 -5.84 22.21 4.67
C THR A 145 -4.37 21.91 4.43
N TYR A 146 -3.99 21.76 3.17
CA TYR A 146 -2.64 21.40 2.75
C TYR A 146 -2.14 20.08 3.38
N PHE A 147 -3.03 19.14 3.64
CA PHE A 147 -2.68 17.82 4.16
C PHE A 147 -1.81 17.05 3.16
N GLY A 148 -0.67 16.50 3.61
CA GLY A 148 0.31 15.89 2.71
C GLY A 148 1.41 16.86 2.25
N ARG A 149 1.54 18.03 2.91
CA ARG A 149 2.62 18.98 2.62
C ARG A 149 3.99 18.45 3.07
N SER A 150 4.02 17.60 4.08
CA SER A 150 5.20 16.84 4.51
C SER A 150 4.75 15.46 4.98
N VAL A 151 5.58 14.45 4.79
CA VAL A 151 5.31 13.07 5.17
C VAL A 151 6.56 12.43 5.77
N SER A 152 6.37 11.54 6.75
CA SER A 152 7.43 10.70 7.31
C SER A 152 6.85 9.38 7.80
N ALA A 153 7.50 8.27 7.47
CA ALA A 153 7.01 6.92 7.70
C ALA A 153 8.13 5.99 8.16
N LEU A 154 8.82 6.32 9.26
CA LEU A 154 10.03 5.59 9.70
C LEU A 154 9.94 5.02 11.12
N MET A 155 8.91 5.36 11.88
CA MET A 155 8.87 5.10 13.31
C MET A 155 7.53 4.51 13.72
N ASP A 156 7.58 3.53 14.61
CA ASP A 156 6.47 3.09 15.44
C ASP A 156 6.31 4.09 16.60
N LEU A 157 5.17 4.75 16.70
CA LEU A 157 4.91 5.79 17.70
C LEU A 157 4.02 5.30 18.85
N ASP A 158 3.41 4.13 18.74
CA ASP A 158 2.53 3.60 19.78
C ASP A 158 3.00 2.27 20.41
N GLY A 159 4.11 1.72 19.90
CA GLY A 159 4.80 0.56 20.45
C GLY A 159 4.22 -0.78 20.00
N ASP A 160 3.35 -0.81 18.98
CA ASP A 160 2.73 -2.04 18.48
C ASP A 160 3.62 -2.80 17.45
N SER A 161 4.82 -2.28 17.20
CA SER A 161 5.82 -2.76 16.24
C SER A 161 5.43 -2.60 14.76
N LEU A 162 4.33 -1.92 14.46
CA LEU A 162 3.97 -1.47 13.12
C LEU A 162 4.48 -0.05 12.92
N VAL A 163 4.87 0.27 11.69
CA VAL A 163 5.36 1.62 11.38
C VAL A 163 4.17 2.56 11.19
N ASP A 164 4.24 3.70 11.85
CA ASP A 164 3.24 4.75 11.74
C ASP A 164 3.63 5.78 10.68
N LEU A 165 2.61 6.36 10.05
CA LEU A 165 2.76 7.43 9.08
C LEU A 165 2.40 8.76 9.75
N THR A 166 3.31 9.74 9.67
CA THR A 166 3.05 11.11 10.08
C THR A 166 2.88 12.01 8.86
N VAL A 167 1.85 12.85 8.88
CA VAL A 167 1.50 13.74 7.77
C VAL A 167 1.30 15.15 8.29
N GLY A 168 2.07 16.09 7.75
CA GLY A 168 1.91 17.51 8.03
C GLY A 168 0.80 18.14 7.19
N SER A 169 0.10 19.08 7.82
CA SER A 169 -0.87 19.98 7.20
C SER A 169 -0.62 21.42 7.65
N GLN A 170 -1.42 22.37 7.16
CA GLN A 170 -1.35 23.73 7.64
C GLN A 170 -1.80 23.79 9.13
N GLY A 171 -0.86 24.10 10.01
CA GLY A 171 -1.13 24.29 11.45
C GLY A 171 -1.38 23.01 12.25
N ALA A 172 -1.22 21.82 11.66
CA ALA A 172 -1.39 20.55 12.36
C ALA A 172 -0.49 19.45 11.79
N VAL A 173 -0.30 18.40 12.59
CA VAL A 173 0.34 17.14 12.20
C VAL A 173 -0.60 16.02 12.58
N VAL A 174 -0.81 15.08 11.66
CA VAL A 174 -1.64 13.90 11.86
C VAL A 174 -0.74 12.68 11.95
N VAL A 175 -0.99 11.83 12.94
CA VAL A 175 -0.38 10.51 13.07
C VAL A 175 -1.40 9.47 12.62
N LEU A 176 -1.02 8.66 11.64
CA LEU A 176 -1.81 7.57 11.08
C LEU A 176 -1.16 6.27 11.52
N ARG A 177 -1.91 5.51 12.33
CA ARG A 177 -1.45 4.24 12.84
C ARG A 177 -1.71 3.12 11.86
N SER A 178 -0.70 2.30 11.64
CA SER A 178 -0.86 1.08 10.83
C SER A 178 -1.73 0.07 11.58
N GLN A 179 -2.48 -0.76 10.84
CA GLN A 179 -3.30 -1.81 11.44
C GLN A 179 -2.72 -3.18 11.13
N SER A 180 -2.88 -4.11 12.08
CA SER A 180 -2.48 -5.50 11.90
C SER A 180 -3.20 -6.15 10.72
N ILE A 181 -2.46 -6.89 9.89
CA ILE A 181 -3.02 -7.56 8.70
C ILE A 181 -3.29 -9.03 9.01
N VAL A 182 -4.56 -9.41 8.82
CA VAL A 182 -5.05 -10.79 8.97
C VAL A 182 -5.45 -11.34 7.61
N ARG A 183 -4.89 -12.50 7.24
CA ARG A 183 -5.27 -13.24 6.03
C ARG A 183 -6.14 -14.43 6.43
N VAL A 184 -7.32 -14.53 5.82
CA VAL A 184 -8.25 -15.64 6.03
C VAL A 184 -8.40 -16.41 4.73
N ASN A 185 -7.94 -17.65 4.72
CA ASN A 185 -8.14 -18.58 3.60
C ASN A 185 -9.31 -19.49 3.94
N ALA A 186 -10.29 -19.59 3.04
CA ALA A 186 -11.42 -20.51 3.19
C ALA A 186 -11.32 -21.65 2.19
N THR A 187 -11.47 -22.89 2.65
CA THR A 187 -11.55 -24.09 1.83
C THR A 187 -12.91 -24.75 2.01
N LEU A 188 -13.55 -25.11 0.90
CA LEU A 188 -14.88 -25.73 0.86
C LEU A 188 -14.76 -27.17 0.38
N GLN A 189 -15.27 -28.12 1.15
CA GLN A 189 -15.35 -29.53 0.77
C GLN A 189 -16.81 -30.01 0.86
N VAL A 190 -17.30 -30.63 -0.21
CA VAL A 190 -18.68 -31.14 -0.31
C VAL A 190 -18.64 -32.65 -0.44
N THR A 191 -19.40 -33.35 0.41
CA THR A 191 -19.50 -34.81 0.40
C THR A 191 -20.97 -35.24 0.40
N PRO A 192 -21.41 -36.10 -0.55
CA PRO A 192 -20.66 -36.61 -1.70
C PRO A 192 -20.37 -35.54 -2.77
N SER A 193 -19.35 -35.77 -3.60
CA SER A 193 -18.93 -34.84 -4.66
C SER A 193 -19.93 -34.74 -5.83
N SER A 194 -20.90 -35.64 -5.89
CA SER A 194 -22.01 -35.63 -6.84
C SER A 194 -23.33 -35.95 -6.13
N ILE A 195 -24.41 -35.33 -6.60
CA ILE A 195 -25.75 -35.47 -6.02
C ILE A 195 -26.51 -36.51 -6.83
N ASN A 196 -26.90 -37.62 -6.20
CA ASN A 196 -27.78 -38.61 -6.80
C ASN A 196 -29.22 -38.39 -6.32
N MET A 197 -30.09 -37.94 -7.23
CA MET A 197 -31.51 -37.65 -6.94
C MET A 197 -32.35 -38.91 -6.57
N LEU A 198 -31.82 -40.10 -6.84
CA LEU A 198 -32.47 -41.37 -6.51
C LEU A 198 -32.10 -41.87 -5.10
N GLN A 199 -30.96 -41.45 -4.55
CA GLN A 199 -30.50 -41.83 -3.22
C GLN A 199 -30.90 -40.77 -2.20
N LYS A 200 -32.11 -40.92 -1.66
CA LYS A 200 -32.57 -40.14 -0.51
C LYS A 200 -31.92 -40.68 0.76
N ASN A 201 -31.01 -39.90 1.32
CA ASN A 201 -30.16 -40.26 2.45
C ASN A 201 -30.54 -39.50 3.74
N CYS A 202 -31.61 -38.71 3.73
CA CYS A 202 -32.14 -38.02 4.90
C CYS A 202 -33.63 -37.71 4.75
N GLU A 203 -34.26 -37.26 5.84
CA GLU A 203 -35.68 -36.88 5.87
C GLU A 203 -35.84 -35.43 6.29
N ARG A 204 -36.67 -34.68 5.57
CA ARG A 204 -37.01 -33.29 5.87
C ARG A 204 -38.53 -33.14 5.94
N LYS A 205 -39.05 -32.77 7.11
CA LYS A 205 -40.50 -32.52 7.33
C LYS A 205 -41.39 -33.68 6.82
N GLY A 206 -41.01 -34.93 7.08
CA GLY A 206 -41.81 -36.08 6.63
C GLY A 206 -41.54 -36.53 5.18
N LYS A 207 -40.62 -35.87 4.45
CA LYS A 207 -40.29 -36.21 3.06
C LYS A 207 -38.84 -36.62 2.92
N GLU A 208 -38.64 -37.81 2.36
CA GLU A 208 -37.33 -38.28 1.92
C GLU A 208 -36.68 -37.26 0.97
N SER A 209 -35.47 -36.84 1.31
CA SER A 209 -34.70 -35.80 0.62
C SER A 209 -33.26 -36.25 0.40
N VAL A 210 -32.54 -35.55 -0.48
CA VAL A 210 -31.10 -35.74 -0.67
C VAL A 210 -30.37 -34.68 0.14
N CYS A 211 -29.58 -35.12 1.10
CA CYS A 211 -28.68 -34.31 1.91
C CYS A 211 -27.24 -34.47 1.43
N LEU A 212 -26.50 -33.38 1.56
CA LEU A 212 -25.06 -33.31 1.36
C LEU A 212 -24.43 -32.64 2.58
N ASN A 213 -23.22 -33.09 2.91
CA ASN A 213 -22.43 -32.50 3.98
C ASN A 213 -21.45 -31.52 3.37
N ILE A 214 -21.54 -30.27 3.80
CA ILE A 214 -20.57 -29.24 3.46
C ILE A 214 -19.69 -28.98 4.67
N THR A 215 -18.39 -29.14 4.46
CA THR A 215 -17.35 -28.73 5.41
C THR A 215 -16.70 -27.46 4.89
N VAL A 216 -16.76 -26.39 5.68
CA VAL A 216 -16.03 -25.15 5.42
C VAL A 216 -14.93 -25.05 6.45
N CYS A 217 -13.69 -24.95 5.99
CA CYS A 217 -12.53 -24.74 6.85
C CYS A 217 -11.95 -23.36 6.60
N PHE A 218 -11.66 -22.63 7.67
CA PHE A 218 -10.97 -21.35 7.64
C PHE A 218 -9.58 -21.53 8.21
N SER A 219 -8.58 -21.00 7.50
CA SER A 219 -7.19 -20.90 7.92
C SER A 219 -6.86 -19.42 8.05
N VAL A 220 -6.65 -18.96 9.28
CA VAL A 220 -6.27 -17.58 9.57
C VAL A 220 -4.77 -17.51 9.81
N SER A 221 -4.07 -16.61 9.11
CA SER A 221 -2.69 -16.22 9.40
C SER A 221 -2.59 -14.71 9.62
N SER A 222 -2.01 -14.30 10.74
CA SER A 222 -1.65 -12.91 10.99
C SER A 222 -0.15 -12.74 10.76
N LYS A 223 0.25 -11.62 10.16
CA LYS A 223 1.64 -11.18 10.17
C LYS A 223 1.76 -10.09 11.22
N LEU A 224 2.06 -10.48 12.46
CA LEU A 224 2.47 -9.57 13.54
C LEU A 224 3.99 -9.65 13.70
N PRO A 225 4.67 -8.54 13.99
CA PRO A 225 6.06 -8.55 14.46
C PRO A 225 6.17 -9.30 15.79
N GLU A 226 7.26 -10.06 16.01
CA GLU A 226 7.46 -11.00 17.13
C GLU A 226 7.36 -10.42 18.56
N LYS A 227 7.23 -9.09 18.73
CA LYS A 227 7.25 -8.41 20.05
C LYS A 227 5.91 -7.91 20.58
N SER A 228 4.81 -8.06 19.83
CA SER A 228 3.50 -7.68 20.34
C SER A 228 2.96 -8.77 21.28
N ASP A 229 3.30 -8.63 22.56
CA ASP A 229 2.75 -9.41 23.67
C ASP A 229 1.30 -8.97 23.95
N ILE A 230 0.45 -9.08 22.93
CA ILE A 230 -0.98 -8.83 23.05
C ILE A 230 -1.57 -10.08 23.70
N ARG A 231 -2.13 -9.93 24.90
CA ARG A 231 -2.92 -10.95 25.60
C ARG A 231 -4.27 -11.21 24.89
N PHE A 232 -4.20 -11.61 23.63
CA PHE A 232 -5.19 -12.45 22.98
C PHE A 232 -4.41 -13.67 22.50
N GLY A 233 -4.77 -14.85 23.02
CA GLY A 233 -3.96 -16.07 22.97
C GLY A 233 -3.17 -16.25 21.67
N GLN A 234 -1.90 -16.60 21.81
CA GLN A 234 -1.02 -17.05 20.74
C GLN A 234 -1.80 -17.91 19.72
N TYR A 235 -2.03 -17.38 18.53
CA TYR A 235 -2.41 -18.23 17.41
C TYR A 235 -1.58 -17.90 16.19
N ARG A 236 -0.52 -18.69 16.02
CA ARG A 236 0.32 -18.72 14.80
C ARG A 236 -0.41 -19.32 13.60
N HIS A 237 -1.53 -20.01 13.79
CA HIS A 237 -2.45 -20.47 12.77
C HIS A 237 -3.76 -20.86 13.47
N ILE A 238 -4.89 -20.24 13.15
CA ILE A 238 -6.21 -20.73 13.59
C ILE A 238 -6.82 -21.51 12.43
N TYR A 239 -6.91 -22.83 12.60
CA TYR A 239 -7.70 -23.69 11.72
C TYR A 239 -9.02 -23.98 12.42
N SER A 240 -10.12 -23.51 11.84
CA SER A 240 -11.47 -23.80 12.31
C SER A 240 -12.27 -24.41 11.17
N CYS A 241 -12.68 -25.67 11.33
CA CYS A 241 -13.68 -26.30 10.48
C CYS A 241 -14.98 -26.37 11.29
N ASN A 242 -15.99 -25.58 10.91
CA ASN A 242 -17.31 -25.66 11.54
C ASN A 242 -18.26 -26.53 10.73
N GLU A 243 -19.19 -27.14 11.47
CA GLU A 243 -19.93 -28.38 11.21
C GLU A 243 -20.81 -28.43 9.96
N ASN A 244 -21.09 -29.68 9.54
CA ASN A 244 -21.94 -30.12 8.44
C ASN A 244 -23.15 -29.21 8.17
N LEU A 245 -23.08 -28.36 7.15
CA LEU A 245 -24.26 -27.71 6.60
C LEU A 245 -25.00 -28.71 5.69
N GLN A 246 -26.16 -29.20 6.14
CA GLN A 246 -27.11 -29.93 5.30
C GLN A 246 -27.88 -28.92 4.43
N LEU A 247 -27.54 -28.83 3.15
CA LEU A 247 -28.37 -28.13 2.17
C LEU A 247 -29.46 -29.07 1.66
N TYR A 248 -30.68 -28.54 1.61
CA TYR A 248 -31.86 -29.25 1.14
C TYR A 248 -32.30 -28.66 -0.20
N ARG A 249 -32.66 -29.51 -1.15
CA ARG A 249 -33.41 -29.10 -2.34
C ARG A 249 -34.81 -29.71 -2.32
#